data_AF-V9ET04-F1
#
_entry.id   AF-V9ET04-F1
#
_cell.length_a   1.000
_cell.length_b   1.000
_cell.length_c   1.000
_cell.angle_alpha   90.00
_cell.angle_beta   90.00
_cell.angle_gamma   90.00
#
_symmetry.space_group_name_H-M   'P 1'
#
loop_
_entity.id
_entity.type
_entity.pdbx_description
1 polymer ?
#
loop_
_entity_poly.entity_id
_entity_poly.type
_entity_poly.pdbx_seq_one_letter_code
_entity_poly.pdbx_strand_id
1 'polypeptide(L)'
;MSAWQGSEDGEEKECKLLSGDFAVLLQVLLGFIAISVLAFKRWREVPRRPLMVWAFDASKQMVGATFAHVANLLIAIVLYSYQEELESDEEPVDQCALYFVNFTLDTTLGVFLNYVLLSAVVLLALRFSWSSLKTPGDYGTPVRVRTWILQVISWIIVIFTCKFLIAVLIVAFQKPLGAFAVLLFKPLEEYPDVELAIVMIACPCLMNALQFWIQDNFLKKDVRDESFIVAQAAQSPTGSLNGDGKLPSLGTPTDDECSEPGEGDPKLTIATGNTQEPGEKEKKLELDLSSI
;
A
#
# COMPACT_ATOMS: atom_id res chain seq x y z
N MET A 1 -25.19 -51.89 -36.05
CA MET A 1 -24.62 -51.70 -37.40
C MET A 1 -25.40 -50.57 -38.08
N SER A 2 -24.71 -49.83 -38.96
CA SER A 2 -25.08 -48.56 -39.66
C SER A 2 -25.22 -47.33 -38.74
N ALA A 3 -24.21 -46.44 -38.65
CA ALA A 3 -23.63 -45.52 -39.63
C ALA A 3 -24.30 -44.14 -39.57
N TRP A 4 -23.66 -43.23 -38.84
CA TRP A 4 -23.76 -41.78 -39.03
C TRP A 4 -22.33 -41.23 -38.99
N GLN A 5 -21.79 -41.02 -40.19
CA GLN A 5 -20.69 -40.10 -40.44
C GLN A 5 -21.26 -38.69 -40.30
N GLY A 6 -20.81 -38.00 -39.27
CA GLY A 6 -21.01 -36.56 -39.08
C GLY A 6 -19.66 -36.01 -38.61
N SER A 7 -18.84 -35.64 -39.58
CA SER A 7 -17.68 -34.78 -39.38
C SER A 7 -18.20 -33.39 -39.01
N GLU A 8 -18.02 -33.01 -37.75
CA GLU A 8 -17.92 -31.61 -37.34
C GLU A 8 -16.95 -31.60 -36.16
N ASP A 9 -15.78 -31.04 -36.43
CA ASP A 9 -14.70 -30.80 -35.49
C ASP A 9 -15.21 -29.85 -34.39
N GLY A 10 -15.84 -30.43 -33.38
CA GLY A 10 -16.03 -29.82 -32.09
C GLY A 10 -14.70 -29.85 -31.34
N GLU A 11 -13.69 -29.14 -31.84
CA GLU A 11 -12.74 -28.53 -30.92
C GLU A 11 -13.59 -27.58 -30.07
N GLU A 12 -13.97 -28.07 -28.89
CA GLU A 12 -14.26 -27.19 -27.76
C GLU A 12 -13.17 -26.11 -27.79
N LYS A 13 -13.61 -24.85 -27.91
CA LYS A 13 -12.75 -23.69 -27.81
C LYS A 13 -12.21 -23.67 -26.39
N GLU A 14 -11.23 -24.52 -26.11
CA GLU A 14 -10.36 -24.40 -24.96
C GLU A 14 -9.93 -22.93 -24.94
N CYS A 15 -10.21 -22.28 -23.83
CA CYS A 15 -9.87 -20.88 -23.60
C CYS A 15 -8.34 -20.76 -23.64
N LYS A 16 -7.79 -20.63 -24.85
CA LYS A 16 -6.36 -20.56 -25.21
C LYS A 16 -5.63 -19.36 -24.57
N LEU A 17 -6.40 -18.52 -23.90
CA LEU A 17 -6.04 -17.29 -23.20
C LEU A 17 -5.18 -17.53 -21.94
N LEU A 18 -5.07 -18.78 -21.46
CA LEU A 18 -4.32 -19.17 -20.25
C LEU A 18 -3.35 -20.35 -20.46
N SER A 19 -2.80 -20.52 -21.66
CA SER A 19 -1.67 -21.46 -21.80
C SER A 19 -0.46 -20.97 -21.00
N GLY A 20 0.10 -21.85 -20.16
CA GLY A 20 1.01 -21.50 -19.07
C GLY A 20 2.23 -20.66 -19.48
N ASP A 21 2.80 -20.91 -20.66
CA ASP A 21 4.02 -20.23 -21.10
C ASP A 21 3.78 -18.74 -21.45
N PHE A 22 2.65 -18.42 -22.09
CA PHE A 22 2.33 -17.04 -22.43
C PHE A 22 1.98 -16.21 -21.18
N ALA A 23 1.20 -16.80 -20.27
CA ALA A 23 0.86 -16.16 -18.99
C ALA A 23 2.13 -15.91 -18.14
N VAL A 24 3.05 -16.88 -18.08
CA VAL A 24 4.34 -16.72 -17.40
C VAL A 24 5.18 -15.63 -18.06
N LEU A 25 5.23 -15.58 -19.39
CA LEU A 25 5.95 -14.54 -20.13
C LEU A 25 5.39 -13.14 -19.82
N LEU A 26 4.06 -12.97 -19.81
CA LEU A 26 3.43 -11.70 -19.44
C LEU A 26 3.73 -11.32 -17.98
N GLN A 27 3.69 -12.28 -17.06
CA GLN A 27 4.00 -12.04 -15.66
C GLN A 27 5.46 -11.59 -15.45
N VAL A 28 6.41 -12.24 -16.15
CA VAL A 28 7.82 -11.84 -16.14
C VAL A 28 8.00 -10.44 -16.73
N LEU A 29 7.32 -10.14 -17.83
CA LEU A 29 7.35 -8.82 -18.47
C LEU A 29 6.83 -7.73 -17.52
N LEU A 30 5.68 -7.95 -16.88
CA LEU A 30 5.12 -7.02 -15.90
C LEU A 30 6.05 -6.84 -14.70
N GLY A 31 6.70 -7.91 -14.22
CA GLY A 31 7.71 -7.85 -13.18
C GLY A 31 8.92 -7.00 -13.58
N PHE A 32 9.40 -7.15 -14.81
CA PHE A 32 10.49 -6.34 -15.34
C PHE A 32 10.11 -4.85 -15.45
N ILE A 33 8.89 -4.56 -15.94
CA ILE A 33 8.36 -3.20 -16.01
C ILE A 33 8.28 -2.60 -14.60
N ALA A 34 7.74 -3.32 -13.61
CA ALA A 34 7.64 -2.87 -12.24
C ALA A 34 8.99 -2.44 -11.65
N ILE A 35 10.01 -3.29 -11.78
CA ILE A 35 11.37 -2.98 -11.30
C ILE A 35 11.96 -1.80 -12.06
N SER A 36 11.78 -1.74 -13.39
CA SER A 36 12.27 -0.65 -14.24
C SER A 36 11.67 0.70 -13.85
N VAL A 37 10.36 0.74 -13.57
CA VAL A 37 9.65 1.94 -13.11
C VAL A 37 10.19 2.42 -11.77
N LEU A 38 10.41 1.52 -10.81
CA LEU A 38 10.98 1.86 -9.49
C LEU A 38 12.44 2.33 -9.59
N ALA A 39 13.24 1.71 -10.46
CA ALA A 39 14.62 2.10 -10.71
C ALA A 39 14.71 3.48 -11.39
N PHE A 40 13.87 3.72 -12.40
CA PHE A 40 13.76 5.01 -13.07
C PHE A 40 13.33 6.10 -12.09
N LYS A 41 12.34 5.82 -11.24
CA LYS A 41 11.89 6.73 -10.18
C LYS A 41 13.02 7.10 -9.24
N ARG A 42 13.77 6.11 -8.74
CA ARG A 42 14.95 6.34 -7.89
C ARG A 42 15.99 7.21 -8.57
N TRP A 43 16.24 7.02 -9.87
CA TRP A 43 17.22 7.81 -10.59
C TRP A 43 16.85 9.30 -10.67
N ARG A 44 15.54 9.58 -10.78
CA ARG A 44 14.95 10.92 -10.85
C ARG A 44 14.75 11.60 -9.48
N GLU A 45 14.88 10.87 -8.37
CA GLU A 45 14.77 11.44 -7.04
C GLU A 45 15.93 12.35 -6.67
N VAL A 46 15.60 13.48 -6.03
CA VAL A 46 16.55 14.46 -5.50
C VAL A 46 16.13 14.83 -4.08
N PRO A 47 16.95 14.56 -3.04
CA PRO A 47 18.18 13.76 -3.04
C PRO A 47 17.89 12.26 -3.29
N ARG A 48 18.87 11.54 -3.85
CA ARG A 48 18.71 10.10 -4.14
C ARG A 48 18.73 9.29 -2.85
N ARG A 49 17.71 8.44 -2.65
CA ARG A 49 17.64 7.56 -1.48
C ARG A 49 18.77 6.50 -1.45
N PRO A 50 19.30 6.14 -0.26
CA PRO A 50 20.30 5.08 -0.12
C PRO A 50 19.82 3.76 -0.74
N LEU A 51 20.73 3.04 -1.41
CA LEU A 51 20.39 1.80 -2.12
C LEU A 51 19.76 0.74 -1.21
N MET A 52 20.23 0.64 0.04
CA MET A 52 19.68 -0.32 1.00
C MET A 52 18.22 -0.02 1.32
N VAL A 53 17.89 1.23 1.69
CA VAL A 53 16.51 1.63 1.98
C VAL A 53 15.60 1.39 0.77
N TRP A 54 16.07 1.76 -0.43
CA TRP A 54 15.35 1.46 -1.66
C TRP A 54 15.09 -0.02 -1.86
N ALA A 55 16.08 -0.88 -1.64
CA ALA A 55 15.93 -2.31 -1.82
C ALA A 55 14.89 -2.89 -0.85
N PHE A 56 14.81 -2.37 0.38
CA PHE A 56 13.77 -2.76 1.35
C PHE A 56 12.37 -2.25 0.97
N ASP A 57 12.25 -1.05 0.40
CA ASP A 57 10.97 -0.53 -0.12
C ASP A 57 10.51 -1.31 -1.36
N ALA A 58 11.43 -1.60 -2.27
CA ALA A 58 11.17 -2.37 -3.48
C ALA A 58 10.79 -3.81 -3.15
N SER A 59 11.50 -4.46 -2.20
CA SER A 59 11.17 -5.82 -1.77
C SER A 59 9.82 -5.89 -1.07
N LYS A 60 9.46 -4.88 -0.26
CA LYS A 60 8.12 -4.76 0.34
C LYS A 60 7.03 -4.70 -0.73
N GLN A 61 7.23 -3.91 -1.79
CA GLN A 61 6.30 -3.85 -2.93
C GLN A 61 6.23 -5.17 -3.69
N MET A 62 7.36 -5.83 -3.93
CA MET A 62 7.37 -7.15 -4.58
C MET A 62 6.60 -8.19 -3.78
N VAL A 63 6.85 -8.29 -2.47
CA VAL A 63 6.12 -9.21 -1.58
C VAL A 63 4.62 -8.89 -1.59
N GLY A 64 4.26 -7.60 -1.55
CA GLY A 64 2.86 -7.16 -1.67
C GLY A 64 2.22 -7.54 -3.01
N ALA A 65 2.93 -7.34 -4.13
CA ALA A 65 2.44 -7.69 -5.47
C ALA A 65 2.25 -9.20 -5.64
N THR A 66 3.20 -10.01 -5.16
CA THR A 66 3.07 -11.48 -5.15
C THR A 66 1.87 -11.91 -4.31
N PHE A 67 1.69 -11.36 -3.11
CA PHE A 67 0.53 -11.66 -2.28
C PHE A 67 -0.79 -11.24 -2.96
N ALA A 68 -0.83 -10.03 -3.54
CA ALA A 68 -2.00 -9.54 -4.26
C ALA A 68 -2.37 -10.43 -5.46
N HIS A 69 -1.38 -10.93 -6.19
CA HIS A 69 -1.59 -11.86 -7.31
C HIS A 69 -2.20 -13.18 -6.83
N VAL A 70 -1.64 -13.78 -5.77
CA VAL A 70 -2.20 -15.01 -5.17
C VAL A 70 -3.61 -14.78 -4.64
N ALA A 71 -3.86 -13.65 -3.96
CA ALA A 71 -5.18 -13.29 -3.47
C ALA A 71 -6.20 -13.11 -4.62
N ASN A 72 -5.81 -12.46 -5.72
CA ASN A 72 -6.67 -12.32 -6.90
C ASN A 72 -7.03 -13.68 -7.50
N LEU A 73 -6.07 -14.62 -7.59
CA LEU A 73 -6.33 -15.97 -8.08
C LEU A 73 -7.34 -16.71 -7.20
N LEU A 74 -7.17 -16.64 -5.86
CA LEU A 74 -8.09 -17.26 -4.92
C LEU A 74 -9.49 -16.65 -5.00
N ILE A 75 -9.60 -15.31 -5.08
CA ILE A 75 -10.87 -14.62 -5.23
C ILE A 75 -11.55 -15.02 -6.54
N ALA A 76 -10.80 -15.10 -7.65
CA ALA A 76 -11.35 -15.53 -8.93
C ALA A 76 -11.94 -16.95 -8.86
N ILE A 77 -11.25 -17.88 -8.21
CA ILE A 77 -11.75 -19.26 -8.00
C ILE A 77 -13.06 -19.25 -7.20
N VAL A 78 -13.12 -18.47 -6.12
CA VAL A 78 -14.32 -18.35 -5.29
C VAL A 78 -15.47 -17.69 -6.05
N LEU A 79 -15.21 -16.62 -6.79
CA LEU A 79 -16.22 -15.92 -7.59
C LEU A 79 -16.78 -16.82 -8.68
N TYR A 80 -15.93 -17.57 -9.38
CA TYR A 80 -16.36 -18.53 -10.40
C TYR A 80 -17.32 -19.57 -9.81
N SER A 81 -16.97 -20.15 -8.65
CA SER A 81 -17.85 -21.11 -7.97
C SER A 81 -19.20 -20.53 -7.53
N TYR A 82 -19.26 -19.22 -7.26
CA TYR A 82 -20.50 -18.54 -6.88
C TYR A 82 -21.37 -18.19 -8.10
N GLN A 83 -20.73 -17.84 -9.23
CA GLN A 83 -21.41 -17.45 -10.45
C GLN A 83 -22.02 -18.65 -11.18
N GLU A 84 -21.39 -19.81 -11.12
CA GLU A 84 -21.92 -21.08 -11.62
C GLU A 84 -23.28 -21.45 -11.00
N GLU A 85 -23.53 -21.09 -9.73
CA GLU A 85 -24.83 -21.31 -9.07
C GLU A 85 -25.93 -20.32 -9.51
N LEU A 86 -25.56 -19.17 -10.08
CA LEU A 86 -26.47 -18.07 -10.45
C LEU A 86 -26.85 -18.08 -11.95
N GLU A 87 -25.97 -18.53 -12.85
CA GLU A 87 -26.12 -18.47 -14.31
C GLU A 87 -27.01 -19.56 -14.93
N SER A 88 -28.13 -19.90 -14.30
CA SER A 88 -29.09 -20.84 -14.89
C SER A 88 -29.93 -20.28 -16.06
N ASP A 89 -29.84 -18.98 -16.42
CA ASP A 89 -30.73 -18.38 -17.44
C ASP A 89 -30.29 -17.05 -18.14
N GLU A 90 -29.06 -16.54 -18.00
CA GLU A 90 -28.62 -15.29 -18.67
C GLU A 90 -27.53 -15.51 -19.76
N GLU A 91 -27.47 -14.63 -20.77
CA GLU A 91 -26.52 -14.69 -21.90
C GLU A 91 -25.04 -14.65 -21.44
N PRO A 92 -24.12 -15.31 -22.18
CA PRO A 92 -22.69 -15.31 -21.84
C PRO A 92 -22.11 -13.89 -21.91
N VAL A 93 -21.79 -13.32 -20.75
CA VAL A 93 -21.10 -12.03 -20.67
C VAL A 93 -19.66 -12.20 -21.16
N ASP A 94 -19.16 -11.24 -21.94
CA ASP A 94 -17.78 -11.28 -22.41
C ASP A 94 -16.78 -11.30 -21.23
N GLN A 95 -15.99 -12.36 -21.21
CA GLN A 95 -14.99 -12.64 -20.19
C GLN A 95 -13.85 -11.61 -20.22
N CYS A 96 -13.47 -11.10 -21.40
CA CYS A 96 -12.41 -10.10 -21.54
C CYS A 96 -12.86 -8.77 -20.95
N ALA A 97 -14.07 -8.33 -21.27
CA ALA A 97 -14.68 -7.12 -20.73
C ALA A 97 -14.84 -7.18 -19.20
N LEU A 98 -15.39 -8.26 -18.65
CA LEU A 98 -15.53 -8.43 -17.20
C LEU A 98 -14.18 -8.49 -16.48
N TYR A 99 -13.22 -9.23 -17.05
CA TYR A 99 -11.85 -9.26 -16.54
C TYR A 99 -11.24 -7.86 -16.50
N PHE A 100 -11.36 -7.10 -17.60
CA PHE A 100 -10.84 -5.74 -17.69
C PHE A 100 -11.43 -4.81 -16.62
N VAL A 101 -12.74 -4.86 -16.41
CA VAL A 101 -13.41 -4.03 -15.39
C VAL A 101 -12.94 -4.41 -13.99
N ASN A 102 -12.85 -5.71 -13.68
CA ASN A 102 -12.36 -6.18 -12.39
C ASN A 102 -10.89 -5.79 -12.16
N PHE A 103 -10.03 -5.98 -13.15
CA PHE A 103 -8.63 -5.55 -13.12
C PHE A 103 -8.50 -4.04 -12.96
N THR A 104 -9.33 -3.27 -13.67
CA THR A 104 -9.33 -1.80 -13.60
C THR A 104 -9.76 -1.33 -12.23
N LEU A 105 -10.80 -1.91 -11.62
CA LEU A 105 -11.23 -1.61 -10.26
C LEU A 105 -10.11 -1.92 -9.25
N ASP A 106 -9.45 -3.08 -9.39
CA ASP A 106 -8.37 -3.48 -8.50
C ASP A 106 -7.16 -2.52 -8.55
N THR A 107 -6.76 -2.12 -9.76
CA THR A 107 -5.59 -1.26 -9.94
C THR A 107 -5.89 0.23 -9.69
N THR A 108 -7.13 0.68 -9.84
CA THR A 108 -7.52 2.08 -9.57
C THR A 108 -8.05 2.26 -8.14
N LEU A 109 -9.23 1.72 -7.85
CA LEU A 109 -9.86 1.82 -6.54
C LEU A 109 -9.03 1.09 -5.48
N GLY A 110 -8.39 -0.03 -5.83
CA GLY A 110 -7.53 -0.72 -4.89
C GLY A 110 -6.29 0.09 -4.50
N VAL A 111 -5.67 0.86 -5.39
CA VAL A 111 -4.56 1.77 -5.02
C VAL A 111 -5.06 2.87 -4.08
N PHE A 112 -6.23 3.45 -4.37
CA PHE A 112 -6.85 4.45 -3.50
C PHE A 112 -7.17 3.89 -2.10
N LEU A 113 -7.81 2.73 -2.02
CA LEU A 113 -8.13 2.08 -0.76
C LEU A 113 -6.88 1.69 0.02
N ASN A 114 -5.84 1.17 -0.65
CA ASN A 114 -4.55 0.89 -0.01
C ASN A 114 -3.93 2.14 0.62
N TYR A 115 -4.00 3.30 -0.05
CA TYR A 115 -3.55 4.56 0.52
C TYR A 115 -4.35 4.95 1.78
N VAL A 116 -5.68 4.87 1.73
CA VAL A 116 -6.56 5.20 2.86
C VAL A 116 -6.32 4.24 4.04
N LEU A 117 -6.27 2.93 3.78
CA LEU A 117 -6.04 1.91 4.80
C LEU A 117 -4.65 2.03 5.43
N LEU A 118 -3.61 2.29 4.63
CA LEU A 118 -2.27 2.55 5.15
C LEU A 118 -2.25 3.82 6.03
N SER A 119 -2.94 4.88 5.60
CA SER A 119 -3.07 6.10 6.38
C SER A 119 -3.78 5.85 7.72
N ALA A 120 -4.81 5.00 7.73
CA ALA A 120 -5.48 4.58 8.95
C ALA A 120 -4.56 3.76 9.88
N VAL A 121 -3.74 2.86 9.33
CA VAL A 121 -2.72 2.12 10.09
C VAL A 121 -1.70 3.07 10.73
N VAL A 122 -1.22 4.07 9.98
CA VAL A 122 -0.29 5.07 10.51
C VAL A 122 -0.94 5.86 11.65
N LEU A 123 -2.20 6.28 11.49
CA LEU A 123 -2.95 6.97 12.54
C LEU A 123 -3.11 6.10 13.79
N LEU A 124 -3.42 4.81 13.64
CA LEU A 124 -3.46 3.86 14.75
C LEU A 124 -2.09 3.70 15.41
N ALA A 125 -1.02 3.59 14.63
CA ALA A 125 0.35 3.47 15.14
C ALA A 125 0.78 4.70 15.93
N LEU A 126 0.32 5.89 15.54
CA LEU A 126 0.51 7.13 16.32
C LEU A 126 -0.25 7.08 17.63
N ARG A 127 -1.53 6.68 17.60
CA ARG A 127 -2.39 6.61 18.80
C ARG A 127 -1.92 5.58 19.82
N PHE A 128 -1.49 4.40 19.38
CA PHE A 128 -1.00 3.31 20.23
C PHE A 128 0.52 3.31 20.41
N SER A 129 1.21 4.34 19.92
CA SER A 129 2.66 4.52 20.04
C SER A 129 3.54 3.38 19.46
N TRP A 130 3.12 2.75 18.37
CA TRP A 130 3.89 1.70 17.68
C TRP A 130 5.05 2.27 16.87
N SER A 131 6.24 2.39 17.48
CA SER A 131 7.44 2.99 16.88
C SER A 131 7.82 2.47 15.49
N SER A 132 7.53 1.20 15.17
CA SER A 132 7.91 0.57 13.89
C SER A 132 6.97 0.89 12.72
N LEU A 133 5.76 1.41 12.97
CA LEU A 133 4.73 1.66 11.95
C LEU A 133 4.37 3.14 11.79
N LYS A 134 4.83 4.02 12.70
CA LYS A 134 4.53 5.47 12.65
C LYS A 134 5.01 6.13 11.35
N THR A 135 6.12 5.67 10.80
CA THR A 135 6.75 6.26 9.62
C THR A 135 6.99 5.18 8.58
N PRO A 136 6.13 5.07 7.55
CA PRO A 136 6.35 4.15 6.44
C PRO A 136 7.71 4.39 5.79
N GLY A 137 8.45 3.31 5.49
CA GLY A 137 9.76 3.40 4.85
C GLY A 137 10.91 3.83 5.77
N ASP A 138 10.63 4.03 7.08
CA ASP A 138 11.68 4.19 8.08
C ASP A 138 12.05 2.83 8.69
N TYR A 139 13.28 2.40 8.47
CA TYR A 139 13.83 1.14 9.00
C TYR A 139 14.88 1.37 10.10
N GLY A 140 15.16 2.63 10.44
CA GLY A 140 16.22 3.04 11.36
C GLY A 140 17.62 3.11 10.76
N THR A 141 18.54 3.63 11.60
CA THR A 141 19.97 3.77 11.30
C THR A 141 20.76 3.05 12.39
N PRO A 142 21.44 1.90 12.12
CA PRO A 142 21.43 1.12 10.88
C PRO A 142 20.07 0.44 10.60
N VAL A 143 19.87 -0.03 9.36
CA VAL A 143 18.61 -0.64 8.90
C VAL A 143 18.28 -1.90 9.69
N ARG A 144 17.14 -1.90 10.39
CA ARG A 144 16.68 -3.03 11.20
C ARG A 144 15.67 -3.88 10.43
N VAL A 145 16.07 -5.12 10.10
CA VAL A 145 15.22 -6.10 9.40
C VAL A 145 13.92 -6.38 10.15
N ARG A 146 13.94 -6.41 11.50
CA ARG A 146 12.74 -6.59 12.32
C ARG A 146 11.67 -5.52 12.04
N THR A 147 12.07 -4.25 11.92
CA THR A 147 11.14 -3.16 11.61
C THR A 147 10.57 -3.31 10.21
N TRP A 148 11.40 -3.73 9.24
CA TRP A 148 10.92 -4.03 7.88
C TRP A 148 9.90 -5.18 7.88
N ILE A 149 10.15 -6.29 8.58
CA ILE A 149 9.19 -7.41 8.66
C ILE A 149 7.85 -6.94 9.21
N LEU A 150 7.84 -6.14 10.29
CA LEU A 150 6.60 -5.60 10.85
C LEU A 150 5.84 -4.71 9.85
N GLN A 151 6.56 -3.87 9.10
CA GLN A 151 5.95 -3.05 8.05
C GLN A 151 5.43 -3.90 6.87
N VAL A 152 6.12 -4.98 6.50
CA VAL A 152 5.66 -5.92 5.46
C VAL A 152 4.39 -6.63 5.93
N ILE A 153 4.35 -7.16 7.15
CA ILE A 153 3.16 -7.82 7.70
C ILE A 153 1.98 -6.84 7.70
N SER A 154 2.21 -5.60 8.17
CA SER A 154 1.18 -4.57 8.13
C SER A 154 0.71 -4.26 6.71
N TRP A 155 1.63 -4.22 5.75
CA TRP A 155 1.31 -3.98 4.35
C TRP A 155 0.49 -5.12 3.73
N ILE A 156 0.82 -6.37 4.07
CA ILE A 156 0.04 -7.55 3.66
C ILE A 156 -1.39 -7.50 4.22
N ILE A 157 -1.56 -7.10 5.49
CA ILE A 157 -2.89 -6.91 6.08
C ILE A 157 -3.68 -5.84 5.33
N VAL A 158 -3.06 -4.70 5.02
CA VAL A 158 -3.68 -3.62 4.23
C VAL A 158 -4.12 -4.13 2.86
N ILE A 159 -3.24 -4.82 2.12
CA ILE A 159 -3.57 -5.41 0.82
C ILE A 159 -4.73 -6.40 0.96
N PHE A 160 -4.67 -7.32 1.94
CA PHE A 160 -5.71 -8.31 2.14
C PHE A 160 -7.08 -7.67 2.40
N THR A 161 -7.13 -6.68 3.31
CA THR A 161 -8.36 -5.92 3.58
C THR A 161 -8.85 -5.19 2.32
N CYS A 162 -7.96 -4.56 1.57
CA CYS A 162 -8.31 -3.91 0.30
C CYS A 162 -8.91 -4.92 -0.69
N LYS A 163 -8.28 -6.08 -0.88
CA LYS A 163 -8.77 -7.13 -1.79
C LYS A 163 -10.14 -7.64 -1.37
N PHE A 164 -10.34 -7.87 -0.08
CA PHE A 164 -11.63 -8.29 0.44
C PHE A 164 -12.73 -7.25 0.17
N LEU A 165 -12.45 -5.97 0.39
CA LEU A 165 -13.41 -4.88 0.11
C LEU A 165 -13.75 -4.79 -1.38
N ILE A 166 -12.75 -4.88 -2.27
CA ILE A 166 -12.95 -4.89 -3.72
C ILE A 166 -13.76 -6.12 -4.15
N ALA A 167 -13.47 -7.31 -3.61
CA ALA A 167 -14.21 -8.53 -3.92
C ALA A 167 -15.69 -8.40 -3.53
N VAL A 168 -15.99 -7.90 -2.33
CA VAL A 168 -17.38 -7.63 -1.89
C VAL A 168 -18.06 -6.63 -2.81
N LEU A 169 -17.36 -5.58 -3.24
CA LEU A 169 -17.90 -4.60 -4.19
C LEU A 169 -18.22 -5.24 -5.54
N ILE A 170 -17.32 -6.08 -6.08
CA ILE A 170 -17.55 -6.78 -7.35
C ILE A 170 -18.80 -7.67 -7.25
N VAL A 171 -18.94 -8.46 -6.18
CA VAL A 171 -20.13 -9.31 -5.97
C VAL A 171 -21.40 -8.48 -5.87
N ALA A 172 -21.36 -7.38 -5.11
CA ALA A 172 -22.53 -6.52 -4.90
C ALA A 172 -22.96 -5.78 -6.18
N PHE A 173 -22.02 -5.41 -7.04
CA PHE A 173 -22.26 -4.61 -8.25
C PHE A 173 -22.03 -5.40 -9.55
N GLN A 174 -22.07 -6.73 -9.51
CA GLN A 174 -21.81 -7.59 -10.67
C GLN A 174 -22.65 -7.23 -11.91
N LYS A 175 -23.96 -7.04 -11.75
CA LYS A 175 -24.88 -6.69 -12.86
C LYS A 175 -24.56 -5.33 -13.51
N PRO A 176 -24.47 -4.21 -12.76
CA PRO A 176 -24.13 -2.93 -13.36
C PRO A 176 -22.69 -2.89 -13.92
N LEU A 177 -21.74 -3.61 -13.29
CA LEU A 177 -20.37 -3.72 -13.80
C LEU A 177 -20.33 -4.49 -15.13
N GLY A 178 -21.10 -5.57 -15.27
CA GLY A 178 -21.25 -6.31 -16.53
C GLY A 178 -21.88 -5.46 -17.64
N ALA A 179 -22.96 -4.74 -17.33
CA ALA A 179 -23.58 -3.83 -18.29
C ALA A 179 -22.62 -2.70 -18.74
N PHE A 180 -21.82 -2.18 -17.82
CA PHE A 180 -20.77 -1.21 -18.12
C PHE A 180 -19.66 -1.81 -18.99
N ALA A 181 -19.27 -3.06 -18.72
CA ALA A 181 -18.25 -3.77 -19.48
C ALA A 181 -18.67 -3.93 -20.95
N VAL A 182 -19.90 -4.42 -21.19
CA VAL A 182 -20.46 -4.55 -22.55
C VAL A 182 -20.50 -3.20 -23.26
N LEU A 183 -20.95 -2.13 -22.58
CA LEU A 183 -20.97 -0.80 -23.17
C LEU A 183 -19.57 -0.30 -23.56
N LEU A 184 -18.56 -0.59 -22.73
CA LEU A 184 -17.18 -0.14 -22.93
C LEU A 184 -16.50 -0.86 -24.10
N PHE A 185 -16.78 -2.15 -24.28
CA PHE A 185 -16.18 -2.98 -25.33
C PHE A 185 -16.99 -3.09 -26.61
N LYS A 186 -18.24 -2.62 -26.62
CA LYS A 186 -19.08 -2.55 -27.83
C LYS A 186 -18.36 -2.00 -29.09
N PRO A 187 -17.51 -0.95 -29.02
CA PRO A 187 -16.81 -0.45 -30.21
C PRO A 187 -15.67 -1.36 -30.69
N LEU A 188 -15.21 -2.30 -29.85
CA LEU A 188 -14.12 -3.23 -30.13
C LEU A 188 -14.61 -4.61 -30.58
N GLU A 189 -15.92 -4.89 -30.53
CA GLU A 189 -16.53 -6.16 -30.96
C GLU A 189 -16.16 -6.56 -32.40
N GLU A 190 -15.89 -5.58 -33.27
CA GLU A 190 -15.50 -5.81 -34.67
C GLU A 190 -14.03 -6.26 -34.82
N TYR A 191 -13.20 -6.11 -33.77
CA TYR A 191 -11.76 -6.39 -33.77
C TYR A 191 -11.30 -7.19 -32.53
N PRO A 192 -11.64 -8.49 -32.43
CA PRO A 192 -11.37 -9.31 -31.24
C PRO A 192 -9.88 -9.45 -30.90
N ASP A 193 -9.00 -9.55 -31.90
CA ASP A 193 -7.55 -9.64 -31.67
C ASP A 193 -6.97 -8.35 -31.06
N VAL A 194 -7.52 -7.20 -31.47
CA VAL A 194 -7.11 -5.88 -30.96
C VAL A 194 -7.60 -5.70 -29.53
N GLU A 195 -8.83 -6.10 -29.26
CA GLU A 195 -9.41 -6.11 -27.91
C GLU A 195 -8.54 -6.92 -26.95
N LEU A 196 -8.23 -8.15 -27.33
CA LEU A 196 -7.39 -9.06 -26.54
C LEU A 196 -6.03 -8.43 -26.21
N ALA A 197 -5.36 -7.85 -27.21
CA ALA A 197 -4.06 -7.19 -27.02
C ALA A 197 -4.15 -5.97 -26.09
N ILE A 198 -5.21 -5.17 -26.20
CA ILE A 198 -5.40 -3.99 -25.36
C ILE A 198 -5.68 -4.40 -23.91
N VAL A 199 -6.61 -5.34 -23.69
CA VAL A 199 -7.10 -5.75 -22.38
C VAL A 199 -6.06 -6.54 -21.60
N MET A 200 -5.35 -7.46 -22.26
CA MET A 200 -4.45 -8.38 -21.57
C MET A 200 -3.00 -7.89 -21.52
N ILE A 201 -2.60 -6.98 -22.41
CA ILE A 201 -1.22 -6.52 -22.52
C ILE A 201 -1.10 -5.03 -22.27
N ALA A 202 -1.67 -4.19 -23.13
CA ALA A 202 -1.39 -2.75 -23.12
C ALA A 202 -1.87 -2.07 -21.82
N CYS A 203 -3.15 -2.28 -21.46
CA CYS A 203 -3.73 -1.70 -20.25
C CYS A 203 -3.07 -2.25 -18.98
N PRO A 204 -2.90 -3.57 -18.80
CA PRO A 204 -2.20 -4.10 -17.64
C PRO A 204 -0.78 -3.60 -17.48
N CYS A 205 -0.02 -3.44 -18.57
CA CYS A 205 1.33 -2.88 -18.51
C CYS A 205 1.31 -1.44 -17.98
N LEU A 206 0.45 -0.58 -18.53
CA LEU A 206 0.36 0.82 -18.13
C LEU A 206 -0.14 0.96 -16.69
N MET A 207 -1.22 0.27 -16.34
CA MET A 207 -1.87 0.39 -15.04
C MET A 207 -1.00 -0.17 -13.92
N ASN A 208 -0.33 -1.31 -14.13
CA ASN A 208 0.62 -1.83 -13.15
C ASN A 208 1.82 -0.88 -12.98
N ALA A 209 2.36 -0.32 -14.06
CA ALA A 209 3.45 0.67 -13.97
C ALA A 209 3.03 1.89 -13.13
N LEU A 210 1.84 2.44 -13.38
CA LEU A 210 1.29 3.53 -12.59
C LEU A 210 1.05 3.12 -11.14
N GLN A 211 0.53 1.93 -10.91
CA GLN A 211 0.30 1.37 -9.57
C GLN A 211 1.61 1.31 -8.77
N PHE A 212 2.67 0.71 -9.29
CA PHE A 212 3.96 0.66 -8.59
C PHE A 212 4.54 2.07 -8.36
N TRP A 213 4.38 2.97 -9.34
CA TRP A 213 4.82 4.35 -9.17
C TRP A 213 4.10 5.07 -8.03
N ILE A 214 2.78 4.94 -7.97
CA ILE A 214 1.93 5.58 -6.95
C ILE A 214 2.17 4.93 -5.59
N GLN A 215 2.19 3.61 -5.50
CA GLN A 215 2.45 2.88 -4.25
C GLN A 215 3.79 3.27 -3.64
N ASP A 216 4.86 3.33 -4.44
CA ASP A 216 6.16 3.80 -3.97
C ASP A 216 6.12 5.23 -3.39
N ASN A 217 5.17 6.09 -3.79
CA ASN A 217 5.07 7.43 -3.20
C ASN A 217 4.60 7.44 -1.74
N PHE A 218 3.68 6.56 -1.37
CA PHE A 218 3.13 6.55 0.00
C PHE A 218 3.77 5.49 0.90
N LEU A 219 4.48 4.50 0.33
CA LEU A 219 5.22 3.48 1.08
C LEU A 219 6.61 3.93 1.51
N LYS A 220 7.18 4.95 0.85
CA LYS A 220 8.46 5.55 1.21
C LYS A 220 8.30 6.60 2.31
N LYS A 221 9.39 6.83 3.07
CA LYS A 221 9.47 7.93 4.02
C LYS A 221 9.43 9.27 3.27
N ASP A 222 8.55 10.19 3.68
CA ASP A 222 8.60 11.57 3.14
C ASP A 222 9.80 12.29 3.75
N VAL A 223 10.81 12.54 2.92
CA VAL A 223 12.04 13.25 3.31
C VAL A 223 11.82 14.77 3.33
N ARG A 224 10.73 15.28 2.74
CA ARG A 224 10.43 16.73 2.70
C ARG A 224 10.05 17.27 4.07
N ASP A 225 9.32 16.51 4.87
CA ASP A 225 8.96 16.95 6.22
C ASP A 225 10.20 17.07 7.11
N GLU A 226 11.13 16.11 7.03
CA GLU A 226 12.38 16.15 7.80
C GLU A 226 13.33 17.25 7.28
N SER A 227 13.45 17.46 5.98
CA SER A 227 14.31 18.53 5.44
C SER A 227 13.76 19.93 5.68
N PHE A 228 12.43 20.11 5.71
CA PHE A 228 11.79 21.35 6.15
C PHE A 228 11.99 21.58 7.65
N ILE A 229 11.79 20.56 8.49
CA ILE A 229 12.04 20.65 9.93
C ILE A 229 13.52 20.93 10.22
N VAL A 230 14.46 20.27 9.53
CA VAL A 230 15.90 20.50 9.69
C VAL A 230 16.31 21.88 9.17
N ALA A 231 15.76 22.33 8.03
CA ALA A 231 16.00 23.67 7.52
C ALA A 231 15.42 24.75 8.46
N GLN A 232 14.26 24.50 9.06
CA GLN A 232 13.63 25.39 10.03
C GLN A 232 14.37 25.38 11.37
N ALA A 233 14.86 24.23 11.83
CA ALA A 233 15.71 24.11 13.02
C ALA A 233 17.07 24.80 12.82
N ALA A 234 17.65 24.71 11.63
CA ALA A 234 18.88 25.41 11.27
C ALA A 234 18.70 26.94 11.11
N GLN A 235 17.47 27.41 10.89
CA GLN A 235 17.11 28.83 10.80
C GLN A 235 16.62 29.43 12.11
N SER A 236 16.46 28.64 13.18
CA SER A 236 16.09 29.15 14.49
C SER A 236 17.25 30.00 15.05
N PRO A 237 17.04 31.28 15.43
CA PRO A 237 18.11 32.09 15.97
C PRO A 237 18.57 31.48 17.29
N THR A 238 19.85 31.17 17.41
CA THR A 238 20.52 30.98 18.69
C THR A 238 20.41 32.28 19.49
N GLY A 239 19.34 32.38 20.27
CA GLY A 239 19.14 33.45 21.23
C GLY A 239 20.21 33.38 22.31
N SER A 240 21.02 34.44 22.36
CA SER A 240 21.96 34.81 23.42
C SER A 240 23.24 33.98 23.53
N LEU A 241 24.26 34.42 22.80
CA LEU A 241 25.64 34.46 23.31
C LEU A 241 25.63 35.14 24.68
N ASN A 242 25.82 34.37 25.75
CA ASN A 242 26.50 34.88 26.94
C ASN A 242 27.89 34.24 26.95
N GLY A 243 28.89 35.10 27.07
CA GLY A 243 30.29 34.72 27.08
C GLY A 243 30.58 33.68 28.15
N ASP A 244 31.07 32.53 27.70
CA ASP A 244 32.38 32.02 28.09
C ASP A 244 32.75 30.94 27.07
N GLY A 245 33.88 31.15 26.40
CA GLY A 245 34.37 30.26 25.35
C GLY A 245 34.76 28.90 25.94
N LYS A 246 33.85 27.93 25.89
CA LYS A 246 34.22 26.51 25.91
C LYS A 246 33.16 25.65 25.20
N LEU A 247 33.57 25.08 24.07
CA LEU A 247 32.82 24.09 23.31
C LEU A 247 32.59 22.84 24.19
N PRO A 248 31.36 22.30 24.32
CA PRO A 248 31.19 20.97 24.90
C PRO A 248 31.72 19.96 23.87
N SER A 249 32.82 19.29 24.19
CA SER A 249 33.30 18.15 23.44
C SER A 249 32.21 17.07 23.45
N LEU A 250 31.74 16.69 22.26
CA LEU A 250 30.88 15.54 22.06
C LEU A 250 31.68 14.27 22.40
N GLY A 251 31.59 13.84 23.65
CA GLY A 251 32.20 12.60 24.12
C GLY A 251 31.50 11.41 23.48
N THR A 252 32.23 10.70 22.63
CA THR A 252 31.99 9.29 22.30
C THR A 252 32.08 8.43 23.56
N PRO A 253 31.12 7.55 23.85
CA PRO A 253 31.35 6.41 24.72
C PRO A 253 31.88 5.25 23.87
N THR A 254 33.15 4.92 24.07
CA THR A 254 33.77 3.64 23.73
C THR A 254 33.40 2.56 24.75
N ASP A 255 33.66 1.31 24.38
CA ASP A 255 33.07 0.07 24.90
C ASP A 255 33.50 -0.37 26.32
N ASP A 256 32.71 -1.32 26.85
CA ASP A 256 32.99 -2.41 27.80
C ASP A 256 33.35 -2.12 29.28
N GLU A 257 32.47 -2.55 30.20
CA GLU A 257 32.83 -3.50 31.29
C GLU A 257 31.58 -4.09 32.00
N CYS A 258 31.57 -5.42 32.14
CA CYS A 258 30.61 -6.22 32.91
C CYS A 258 30.79 -6.03 34.43
N SER A 259 29.69 -5.99 35.20
CA SER A 259 29.57 -6.53 36.57
C SER A 259 28.12 -6.50 37.09
N GLU A 260 27.56 -7.65 37.44
CA GLU A 260 26.51 -7.82 38.49
C GLU A 260 27.18 -7.70 39.89
N PRO A 261 26.51 -7.47 41.06
CA PRO A 261 25.19 -8.01 41.46
C PRO A 261 24.33 -7.15 42.45
N GLY A 262 23.12 -7.65 42.79
CA GLY A 262 22.60 -7.58 44.16
C GLY A 262 21.37 -6.71 44.50
N GLU A 263 20.30 -7.38 44.94
CA GLU A 263 19.22 -7.02 45.87
C GLU A 263 19.04 -5.57 46.38
N GLY A 264 17.79 -5.09 46.33
CA GLY A 264 17.26 -4.08 47.27
C GLY A 264 16.13 -3.21 46.70
N ASP A 265 14.89 -3.48 47.13
CA ASP A 265 13.76 -2.53 47.01
C ASP A 265 14.11 -1.14 47.57
N PRO A 266 13.42 -0.08 47.14
CA PRO A 266 12.72 0.70 48.18
C PRO A 266 11.31 1.20 47.84
N LYS A 267 10.49 1.08 48.88
CA LYS A 267 9.19 1.70 49.17
C LYS A 267 9.05 3.19 48.81
N LEU A 268 7.95 3.46 48.14
CA LEU A 268 6.90 4.44 48.45
C LEU A 268 7.14 5.34 49.68
N THR A 269 7.22 6.66 49.46
CA THR A 269 6.98 7.67 50.50
C THR A 269 6.06 8.75 49.94
N ILE A 270 4.86 8.85 50.54
CA ILE A 270 3.85 9.88 50.34
C ILE A 270 4.32 11.14 51.08
N ALA A 271 4.41 12.27 50.39
CA ALA A 271 4.57 13.59 51.01
C ALA A 271 3.24 14.35 50.94
N THR A 272 2.69 14.61 52.11
CA THR A 272 1.49 15.39 52.41
C THR A 272 1.66 16.85 52.01
N GLY A 273 0.61 17.45 51.46
CA GLY A 273 0.60 18.84 51.00
C GLY A 273 0.61 19.88 52.12
N ASN A 274 0.91 21.11 51.73
CA ASN A 274 0.21 22.27 52.27
C ASN A 274 0.19 23.42 51.27
N THR A 275 -1.01 23.97 51.14
CA THR A 275 -1.48 25.06 50.27
C THR A 275 -0.90 26.41 50.66
N GLN A 276 -0.49 27.22 49.68
CA GLN A 276 -0.68 28.68 49.72
C GLN A 276 -0.73 29.29 48.31
N GLU A 277 -1.95 29.67 47.91
CA GLU A 277 -2.29 30.55 46.78
C GLU A 277 -1.80 32.00 47.01
N PRO A 278 -1.56 32.85 45.97
CA PRO A 278 -2.65 33.44 45.17
C PRO A 278 -2.36 33.76 43.70
N GLY A 279 -3.44 33.80 42.88
CA GLY A 279 -3.53 34.77 41.77
C GLY A 279 -4.05 34.25 40.43
N GLU A 280 -5.32 33.85 40.38
CA GLU A 280 -6.04 33.53 39.16
C GLU A 280 -6.52 34.81 38.44
N LYS A 281 -6.25 34.94 37.13
CA LYS A 281 -6.94 35.86 36.22
C LYS A 281 -7.56 35.03 35.09
N GLU A 282 -8.75 34.49 35.33
CA GLU A 282 -9.63 34.00 34.28
C GLU A 282 -10.20 35.19 33.47
N LYS A 283 -10.08 35.11 32.14
CA LYS A 283 -10.86 35.95 31.21
C LYS A 283 -12.12 35.16 30.83
N LYS A 284 -13.24 35.50 31.47
CA LYS A 284 -14.59 35.07 31.09
C LYS A 284 -15.04 35.88 29.86
N LEU A 285 -15.29 35.22 28.73
CA LEU A 285 -15.92 35.82 27.55
C LEU A 285 -17.37 35.32 27.50
N GLU A 286 -18.31 36.11 28.02
CA GLU A 286 -19.75 35.90 27.86
C GLU A 286 -20.18 36.45 26.49
N LEU A 287 -20.73 35.57 25.65
CA LEU A 287 -21.45 35.92 24.43
C LEU A 287 -22.93 36.07 24.79
N ASP A 288 -23.38 37.32 24.86
CA ASP A 288 -24.77 37.71 25.03
C ASP A 288 -25.48 37.62 23.67
N LEU A 289 -26.43 36.69 23.56
CA LEU A 289 -27.26 36.50 22.37
C LEU A 289 -28.67 37.03 22.67
N SER A 290 -28.80 38.35 22.68
CA SER A 290 -30.10 39.01 22.56
C SER A 290 -29.94 40.36 21.85
N SER A 291 -30.76 40.55 20.81
CA SER A 291 -30.99 41.77 20.03
C SER A 291 -30.28 41.89 18.66
N ILE A 292 -31.10 41.67 17.61
CA ILE A 292 -31.02 42.10 16.20
C ILE A 292 -30.21 41.21 15.25
#